data_AF-A0AA92V488-F1
#
_entry.id   AF-A0AA92V488-F1
#
_cell.length_a   1.000
_cell.length_b   1.000
_cell.length_c   1.000
_cell.angle_alpha   90.00
_cell.angle_beta   90.00
_cell.angle_gamma   90.00
#
_symmetry.space_group_name_H-M   'P 1'
#
loop_
_entity.id
_entity.type
_entity.pdbx_description
1 polymer ?
#
loop_
_entity_poly.entity_id
_entity_poly.type
_entity_poly.pdbx_seq_one_letter_code
_entity_poly.pdbx_strand_id
1 'polypeptide(L)'
;MVEMEKIIKFFVACLFFIAGCFCNFLFVKYSSENKKSKKCIEYSFVGYYTDSLIPDNYRERLSGISYDNNADPYGVYNHKNGVISNYRLAGIIAKNVLSNIYGEKQINSELPLKISLINNRFWQIEGSLPPNMTGGTAIIVIKKDDGQIQYIRHTK
;
A
#
# COMPACT_ATOMS: atom_id res chain seq x y z
N MET A 1 -9.03 -49.21 47.96
CA MET A 1 -9.35 -47.76 48.14
C MET A 1 -8.26 -46.85 47.58
N VAL A 2 -6.99 -47.05 47.96
CA VAL A 2 -5.82 -46.26 47.48
C VAL A 2 -5.61 -46.27 45.96
N GLU A 3 -5.90 -47.39 45.30
CA GLU A 3 -5.67 -47.55 43.87
C GLU A 3 -6.69 -46.79 43.00
N MET A 4 -7.96 -46.74 43.44
CA MET A 4 -8.98 -45.91 42.79
C MET A 4 -8.68 -44.41 42.90
N GLU A 5 -8.12 -43.94 44.01
CA GLU A 5 -7.74 -42.53 44.16
C GLU A 5 -6.64 -42.11 43.19
N LYS A 6 -5.67 -42.99 42.92
CA LYS A 6 -4.60 -42.73 41.93
C LYS A 6 -5.16 -42.63 40.52
N ILE A 7 -6.10 -43.50 40.16
CA ILE A 7 -6.78 -43.48 38.86
C ILE A 7 -7.57 -42.18 38.69
N ILE A 8 -8.33 -41.76 39.72
CA ILE A 8 -9.09 -40.50 39.67
C ILE A 8 -8.17 -39.29 39.52
N LYS A 9 -7.07 -39.22 40.29
CA LYS A 9 -6.08 -38.13 40.18
C LYS A 9 -5.42 -38.07 38.80
N PHE A 10 -5.16 -39.22 38.17
CA PHE A 10 -4.63 -39.29 36.82
C PHE A 10 -5.63 -38.74 35.77
N PHE A 11 -6.91 -39.12 35.85
CA PHE A 11 -7.94 -38.61 34.95
C PHE A 11 -8.15 -37.09 35.11
N VAL A 12 -8.13 -36.59 36.34
CA VAL A 12 -8.24 -35.14 36.62
C VAL A 12 -7.04 -34.40 36.03
N ALA A 13 -5.82 -34.93 36.16
CA ALA A 13 -4.63 -34.33 35.56
C ALA A 13 -4.71 -34.28 34.02
N CYS A 14 -5.21 -35.34 33.38
CA CYS A 14 -5.42 -35.37 31.94
C CYS A 14 -6.45 -34.33 31.48
N LEU A 15 -7.54 -34.14 32.23
CA LEU A 15 -8.56 -33.12 31.90
C LEU A 15 -7.98 -31.70 31.95
N PHE A 16 -7.16 -31.38 32.95
CA PHE A 16 -6.48 -30.09 33.02
C PHE A 16 -5.48 -29.88 31.88
N PHE A 17 -4.76 -30.93 31.49
CA PHE A 17 -3.81 -30.87 30.39
C PHE A 17 -4.52 -30.62 29.04
N ILE A 18 -5.62 -31.34 28.78
CA ILE A 18 -6.44 -31.18 27.58
C ILE A 18 -7.07 -29.77 27.54
N ALA A 19 -7.62 -29.29 28.66
CA ALA A 19 -8.18 -27.94 28.75
C ALA A 19 -7.11 -26.87 28.50
N GLY A 20 -5.90 -27.03 29.03
CA GLY A 20 -4.77 -26.15 28.78
C GLY A 20 -4.38 -26.09 27.30
N CYS A 21 -4.29 -27.25 26.62
CA CYS A 21 -4.01 -27.32 25.19
C CYS A 21 -5.10 -26.63 24.34
N PHE A 22 -6.37 -26.85 24.68
CA PHE A 22 -7.49 -26.18 24.00
C PHE A 22 -7.48 -24.67 24.19
N CYS A 23 -7.26 -24.17 25.41
CA CYS A 23 -7.15 -22.74 25.69
C CYS A 23 -6.01 -22.09 24.90
N ASN A 24 -4.85 -22.75 24.83
CA ASN A 24 -3.69 -22.22 24.08
C ASN A 24 -3.97 -22.20 22.56
N PHE A 25 -4.62 -23.24 22.04
CA PHE A 25 -5.03 -23.30 20.63
C PHE A 25 -6.04 -22.19 20.28
N LEU A 26 -7.04 -21.96 21.14
CA LEU A 26 -8.00 -20.87 20.97
C LEU A 26 -7.31 -19.50 21.03
N PHE A 27 -6.35 -19.30 21.95
CA PHE A 27 -5.59 -18.06 22.05
C PHE A 27 -4.74 -17.77 20.80
N VAL A 28 -4.06 -18.79 20.27
CA VAL A 28 -3.27 -18.65 19.03
C VAL A 28 -4.16 -18.30 17.84
N LYS A 29 -5.31 -18.98 17.71
CA LYS A 29 -6.26 -18.69 16.62
C LYS A 29 -6.85 -17.28 16.74
N TYR A 30 -7.25 -16.88 17.95
CA TYR A 30 -7.74 -15.54 18.24
C TYR A 30 -6.69 -14.45 17.92
N SER A 31 -5.43 -14.66 18.30
CA SER A 31 -4.33 -13.73 18.00
C SER A 31 -4.06 -13.61 16.50
N SER A 32 -4.10 -14.73 15.77
CA SER A 32 -3.96 -14.77 14.31
C SER A 32 -5.08 -14.02 13.58
N GLU A 33 -6.34 -14.21 14.01
CA GLU A 33 -7.50 -13.54 13.41
C GLU A 33 -7.51 -12.04 13.71
N ASN A 34 -7.09 -11.61 14.91
CA ASN A 34 -6.97 -10.19 15.25
C ASN A 34 -5.91 -9.46 14.40
N LYS A 35 -4.78 -10.12 14.08
CA LYS A 35 -3.78 -9.57 13.15
C LYS A 35 -4.32 -9.43 11.72
N LYS A 36 -5.21 -10.31 11.27
CA LYS A 36 -5.87 -10.20 9.95
C LYS A 36 -6.92 -9.10 9.89
N SER A 37 -7.61 -8.82 11.01
CA SER A 37 -8.73 -7.87 11.08
C SER A 37 -8.30 -6.39 11.03
N LYS A 38 -7.11 -6.04 11.55
CA LYS A 38 -6.54 -4.69 11.44
C LYS A 38 -5.89 -4.45 10.07
N LYS A 39 -6.67 -4.56 8.98
CA LYS A 39 -6.20 -4.20 7.65
C LYS A 39 -6.09 -2.67 7.54
N CYS A 40 -4.89 -2.15 7.81
CA CYS A 40 -4.58 -0.73 7.59
C CYS A 40 -4.79 -0.40 6.11
N ILE A 41 -5.62 0.60 5.82
CA ILE A 41 -5.77 1.13 4.47
C ILE A 41 -4.46 1.86 4.16
N GLU A 42 -3.67 1.34 3.22
CA GLU A 42 -2.39 1.96 2.85
C GLU A 42 -2.56 3.07 1.80
N TYR A 43 -3.59 2.98 0.98
CA TYR A 43 -3.81 3.84 -0.18
C TYR A 43 -5.25 4.33 -0.22
N SER A 44 -5.43 5.65 -0.31
CA SER A 44 -6.74 6.30 -0.39
C SER A 44 -6.83 7.14 -1.66
N PHE A 45 -7.73 6.78 -2.58
CA PHE A 45 -8.01 7.63 -3.74
C PHE A 45 -8.87 8.82 -3.32
N VAL A 46 -8.39 10.04 -3.55
CA VAL A 46 -9.04 11.27 -3.09
C VAL A 46 -9.87 11.95 -4.18
N GLY A 47 -9.55 11.72 -5.45
CA GLY A 47 -10.33 12.23 -6.57
C GLY A 47 -9.53 12.63 -7.80
N TYR A 48 -10.24 13.27 -8.73
CA TYR A 48 -9.73 13.83 -9.96
C TYR A 48 -9.59 15.34 -9.82
N TYR A 49 -8.48 15.88 -10.33
CA TYR A 49 -8.19 17.32 -10.29
C TYR A 49 -7.80 17.82 -11.66
N THR A 50 -8.10 19.11 -11.89
CA THR A 50 -7.68 19.82 -13.09
C THR A 50 -6.68 20.91 -12.70
N ASP A 51 -5.55 20.94 -13.38
CA ASP A 51 -4.53 21.98 -13.23
C ASP A 51 -4.31 22.66 -14.59
N SER A 52 -4.71 23.92 -14.71
CA SER A 52 -4.59 24.71 -15.93
C SER A 52 -3.15 25.04 -16.32
N LEU A 53 -2.20 24.94 -15.38
CA LEU A 53 -0.77 25.13 -15.65
C LEU A 53 -0.13 23.90 -16.30
N ILE A 54 -0.80 22.75 -16.23
CA ILE A 54 -0.36 21.51 -16.87
C ILE A 54 -1.12 21.37 -18.19
N PRO A 55 -0.51 21.68 -19.36
CA PRO A 55 -1.22 21.61 -20.62
C PRO A 55 -1.73 20.19 -20.88
N ASP A 56 -2.99 20.08 -21.31
CA ASP A 56 -3.65 18.83 -21.69
C ASP A 56 -2.84 18.04 -22.73
N ASN A 57 -2.02 18.76 -23.50
CA ASN A 57 -1.24 18.36 -24.66
C ASN A 57 0.29 18.32 -24.45
N TYR A 58 0.79 18.04 -23.24
CA TYR A 58 2.21 17.62 -23.00
C TYR A 58 2.63 16.31 -23.73
N ARG A 59 2.02 15.92 -24.85
CA ARG A 59 2.30 14.68 -25.60
C ARG A 59 2.72 14.94 -27.06
N GLU A 60 3.19 16.13 -27.41
CA GLU A 60 3.55 16.43 -28.81
C GLU A 60 4.86 15.77 -29.29
N ARG A 61 5.77 15.33 -28.41
CA ARG A 61 7.02 14.70 -28.86
C ARG A 61 7.13 13.23 -28.45
N LEU A 62 6.45 12.38 -29.22
CA LEU A 62 6.80 10.96 -29.39
C LEU A 62 7.98 10.78 -30.36
N SER A 63 8.48 11.86 -30.96
CA SER A 63 9.54 11.83 -31.99
C SER A 63 10.89 11.27 -31.52
N GLY A 64 11.07 11.04 -30.22
CA GLY A 64 12.27 10.42 -29.65
C GLY A 64 12.12 8.93 -29.29
N ILE A 65 10.94 8.33 -29.50
CA ILE A 65 10.67 6.93 -29.14
C ILE A 65 10.57 6.13 -30.45
N SER A 66 11.65 5.43 -30.79
CA SER A 66 11.66 4.47 -31.89
C SER A 66 11.51 3.07 -31.30
N TYR A 67 10.45 2.38 -31.68
CA TYR A 67 10.33 0.96 -31.40
C TYR A 67 10.98 0.16 -32.50
N ASP A 68 11.52 -1.01 -32.14
CA ASP A 68 11.86 -2.03 -33.11
C ASP A 68 10.57 -2.42 -33.88
N ASN A 69 10.64 -2.44 -35.21
CA ASN A 69 9.52 -2.76 -36.11
C ASN A 69 8.26 -1.88 -36.01
N ASN A 70 8.34 -0.65 -35.46
CA ASN A 70 7.18 0.25 -35.25
C ASN A 70 6.04 -0.33 -34.39
N ALA A 71 6.29 -1.45 -33.69
CA ALA A 71 5.33 -2.05 -32.79
C ALA A 71 5.57 -1.50 -31.38
N ASP A 72 4.52 -1.05 -30.68
CA ASP A 72 4.60 -0.73 -29.25
C ASP A 72 4.37 -2.05 -28.48
N PRO A 73 5.43 -2.81 -28.11
CA PRO A 73 5.24 -4.07 -27.41
C PRO A 73 4.55 -3.79 -26.07
N TYR A 74 3.43 -4.45 -25.85
CA TYR A 74 2.55 -4.27 -24.68
C TYR A 74 1.79 -2.93 -24.61
N GLY A 75 1.88 -2.10 -25.64
CA GLY A 75 1.06 -0.90 -25.75
C GLY A 75 1.40 0.16 -24.72
N VAL A 76 2.63 0.29 -24.24
CA VAL A 76 3.02 1.22 -23.16
C VAL A 76 2.51 2.64 -23.44
N TYR A 77 2.56 3.08 -24.70
CA TYR A 77 2.18 4.43 -25.11
C TYR A 77 0.80 4.46 -25.78
N ASN A 78 0.34 3.34 -26.32
CA ASN A 78 -0.99 3.14 -26.90
C ASN A 78 -2.07 2.66 -25.89
N HIS A 79 -1.70 2.39 -24.64
CA HIS A 79 -2.66 1.98 -23.61
C HIS A 79 -3.49 3.19 -23.19
N LYS A 80 -4.79 3.18 -23.51
CA LYS A 80 -5.71 4.30 -23.18
C LYS A 80 -5.70 4.69 -21.71
N ASN A 81 -5.45 3.73 -20.82
CA ASN A 81 -5.41 3.95 -19.38
C ASN A 81 -4.00 4.16 -18.82
N GLY A 82 -2.96 4.14 -19.67
CA GLY A 82 -1.56 4.11 -19.25
C GLY A 82 -1.15 2.79 -18.59
N VAL A 83 0.15 2.57 -18.43
CA VAL A 83 0.70 1.38 -17.74
C VAL A 83 0.37 1.43 -16.25
N ILE A 84 0.36 2.63 -15.65
CA ILE A 84 -0.08 2.84 -14.27
C ILE A 84 -1.60 3.06 -14.27
N SER A 85 -2.33 2.01 -14.60
CA SER A 85 -3.76 2.08 -14.95
C SER A 85 -4.70 2.44 -13.79
N ASN A 86 -4.26 2.34 -12.54
CA ASN A 86 -5.09 2.59 -11.36
C ASN A 86 -4.30 3.10 -10.16
N TYR A 87 -5.01 3.72 -9.22
CA TYR A 87 -4.42 4.35 -8.04
C TYR A 87 -3.66 3.36 -7.13
N ARG A 88 -4.07 2.08 -7.04
CA ARG A 88 -3.38 1.11 -6.17
C ARG A 88 -1.97 0.84 -6.67
N LEU A 89 -1.82 0.67 -7.98
CA LEU A 89 -0.50 0.48 -8.59
C LEU A 89 0.39 1.73 -8.40
N ALA A 90 -0.17 2.93 -8.59
CA ALA A 90 0.53 4.17 -8.31
C ALA A 90 0.99 4.26 -6.84
N GLY A 91 0.12 3.87 -5.89
CA GLY A 91 0.43 3.82 -4.46
C GLY A 91 1.54 2.81 -4.10
N ILE A 92 1.55 1.63 -4.72
CA ILE A 92 2.59 0.62 -4.53
C ILE A 92 3.95 1.15 -5.00
N ILE A 93 4.01 1.73 -6.20
CA ILE A 93 5.24 2.31 -6.74
C ILE A 93 5.71 3.46 -5.85
N ALA A 94 4.81 4.38 -5.50
CA ALA A 94 5.11 5.50 -4.63
C ALA A 94 5.66 5.05 -3.27
N LYS A 95 5.00 4.11 -2.59
CA LYS A 95 5.45 3.62 -1.27
C LYS A 95 6.85 3.04 -1.33
N ASN A 96 7.16 2.23 -2.34
CA ASN A 96 8.47 1.61 -2.48
C ASN A 96 9.56 2.65 -2.76
N VAL A 97 9.32 3.57 -3.69
CA VAL A 97 10.27 4.64 -4.03
C VAL A 97 10.51 5.56 -2.83
N LEU A 98 9.44 6.02 -2.19
CA LEU A 98 9.53 6.92 -1.03
C LEU A 98 10.17 6.24 0.17
N SER A 99 9.88 4.96 0.42
CA SER A 99 10.52 4.19 1.52
C SER A 99 12.01 4.02 1.28
N ASN A 100 12.44 3.86 0.03
CA ASN A 100 13.85 3.79 -0.31
C ASN A 100 14.59 5.11 -0.07
N ILE A 101 13.91 6.25 -0.22
CA ILE A 101 14.51 7.59 -0.04
C ILE A 101 14.47 8.05 1.42
N TYR A 102 13.30 7.93 2.07
CA TYR A 102 13.04 8.50 3.40
C TYR A 102 12.98 7.45 4.52
N GLY A 103 13.02 6.17 4.19
CA GLY A 103 12.92 5.05 5.12
C GLY A 103 11.48 4.58 5.34
N GLU A 104 11.31 3.26 5.45
CA GLU A 104 10.00 2.63 5.65
C GLU A 104 9.28 3.15 6.89
N LYS A 105 10.00 3.37 8.00
CA LYS A 105 9.40 3.85 9.25
C LYS A 105 8.70 5.20 9.06
N GLN A 106 9.32 6.10 8.29
CA GLN A 106 8.76 7.42 8.04
C GLN A 106 7.53 7.31 7.13
N ILE A 107 7.64 6.62 6.00
CA ILE A 107 6.50 6.48 5.07
C ILE A 107 5.33 5.72 5.69
N ASN A 108 5.61 4.70 6.51
CA ASN A 108 4.57 3.98 7.25
C ASN A 108 3.84 4.87 8.28
N SER A 109 4.50 5.90 8.81
CA SER A 109 3.86 6.87 9.71
C SER A 109 2.97 7.87 8.99
N GLU A 110 3.14 8.01 7.67
CA GLU A 110 2.36 8.89 6.80
C GLU A 110 1.21 8.14 6.08
N LEU A 111 0.91 6.91 6.46
CA LEU A 111 -0.22 6.16 5.89
C LEU A 111 -1.58 6.68 6.43
N PRO A 112 -2.67 6.62 5.62
CA PRO A 112 -2.71 6.21 4.22
C PRO A 112 -2.06 7.23 3.28
N LEU A 113 -1.43 6.76 2.21
CA LEU A 113 -1.04 7.64 1.11
C LEU A 113 -2.29 8.09 0.35
N LYS A 114 -2.47 9.40 0.25
CA LYS A 114 -3.54 10.07 -0.50
C LYS A 114 -3.14 10.15 -1.97
N ILE A 115 -4.00 9.65 -2.86
CA ILE A 115 -3.70 9.53 -4.28
C ILE A 115 -4.76 10.26 -5.09
N SER A 116 -4.32 11.17 -5.95
CA SER A 116 -5.16 11.91 -6.86
C SER A 116 -4.72 11.76 -8.31
N LEU A 117 -5.66 11.91 -9.23
CA LEU A 117 -5.37 11.90 -10.67
C LEU A 117 -5.53 13.31 -11.23
N ILE A 118 -4.43 13.89 -11.73
CA ILE A 118 -4.38 15.24 -12.27
C ILE A 118 -4.43 15.17 -13.80
N ASN A 119 -5.37 15.89 -14.40
CA ASN A 119 -5.61 16.00 -15.85
C ASN A 119 -5.71 14.63 -16.57
N ASN A 120 -6.11 13.57 -15.87
CA ASN A 120 -6.09 12.17 -16.36
C ASN A 120 -4.69 11.67 -16.81
N ARG A 121 -3.61 12.30 -16.32
CA ARG A 121 -2.24 12.10 -16.80
C ARG A 121 -1.22 11.82 -15.71
N PHE A 122 -1.40 12.38 -14.52
CA PHE A 122 -0.42 12.27 -13.45
C PHE A 122 -1.08 11.74 -12.19
N TRP A 123 -0.48 10.71 -11.63
CA TRP A 123 -0.78 10.30 -10.27
C TRP A 123 0.04 11.19 -9.33
N GLN A 124 -0.65 11.97 -8.50
CA GLN A 124 -0.03 12.63 -7.36
C GLN A 124 -0.31 11.81 -6.11
N ILE A 125 0.74 11.52 -5.35
CA ILE A 125 0.68 10.73 -4.12
C ILE A 125 1.30 11.56 -3.01
N GLU A 126 0.59 11.69 -1.91
CA GLU A 126 0.97 12.48 -0.74
C GLU A 126 0.75 11.69 0.55
N GLY A 127 1.66 11.82 1.51
CA GLY A 127 1.48 11.27 2.84
C GLY A 127 0.35 11.95 3.63
N SER A 128 -0.19 11.26 4.63
CA SER A 128 -1.17 11.79 5.56
C SER A 128 -0.53 12.19 6.88
N LEU A 129 -0.99 13.30 7.46
CA LEU A 129 -0.71 13.66 8.85
C LEU A 129 -1.93 13.37 9.73
N PRO A 130 -1.71 12.93 10.98
CA PRO A 130 -2.77 12.89 11.99
C PRO A 130 -3.41 14.27 12.15
N PRO A 131 -4.70 14.33 12.51
CA PRO A 131 -5.34 15.59 12.90
C PRO A 131 -4.53 16.28 13.99
N ASN A 132 -4.32 17.59 13.87
CA ASN A 132 -3.59 18.44 14.82
C ASN A 132 -2.05 18.24 14.86
N MET A 133 -1.46 17.53 13.90
CA MET A 133 0.00 17.51 13.73
C MET A 133 0.43 18.55 12.69
N THR A 134 1.41 19.38 13.05
CA THR A 134 2.07 20.30 12.11
C THR A 134 3.37 19.67 11.64
N GLY A 135 3.60 19.72 10.34
CA GLY A 135 4.76 19.16 9.67
C GLY A 135 4.46 18.99 8.20
N GLY A 136 5.38 18.35 7.48
CA GLY A 136 5.14 17.98 6.10
C GLY A 136 5.27 16.49 5.85
N THR A 137 4.88 16.10 4.63
CA THR A 137 4.76 14.73 4.18
C THR A 137 5.49 14.56 2.86
N ALA A 138 5.76 13.30 2.54
CA ALA A 138 6.31 12.93 1.24
C ALA A 138 5.27 13.17 0.15
N ILE A 139 5.72 13.77 -0.95
CA ILE A 139 4.94 13.95 -2.18
C ILE A 139 5.75 13.40 -3.35
N ILE A 140 5.10 12.60 -4.19
CA ILE A 140 5.64 12.08 -5.44
C ILE A 140 4.60 12.21 -6.55
N VAL A 141 5.07 12.59 -7.74
CA VAL A 141 4.24 12.60 -8.95
C VAL A 141 4.78 11.65 -9.98
N ILE A 142 3.90 10.79 -10.50
CA ILE A 142 4.20 9.71 -11.42
C ILE A 142 3.34 9.90 -12.67
N LYS A 143 3.95 9.82 -13.85
CA LYS A 143 3.19 9.74 -15.10
C LYS A 143 2.36 8.46 -15.15
N LYS A 144 1.07 8.61 -15.45
CA LYS A 144 0.13 7.50 -15.63
C LYS A 144 0.52 6.58 -16.80
N ASP A 145 1.12 7.16 -17.84
CA ASP A 145 1.42 6.48 -19.10
C ASP A 145 2.52 5.41 -18.94
N ASP A 146 3.70 5.81 -18.46
CA ASP A 146 4.92 4.99 -18.46
C ASP A 146 5.56 4.83 -17.07
N GLY A 147 4.97 5.44 -16.03
CA GLY A 147 5.51 5.40 -14.67
C GLY A 147 6.70 6.33 -14.43
N GLN A 148 7.06 7.21 -15.37
CA GLN A 148 8.16 8.16 -15.17
C GLN A 148 7.86 9.07 -13.97
N ILE A 149 8.75 9.06 -12.98
CA ILE A 149 8.71 9.96 -11.83
C ILE A 149 9.01 11.38 -12.31
N GLN A 150 8.08 12.30 -12.12
CA GLN A 150 8.22 13.69 -12.54
C GLN A 150 8.91 14.54 -11.47
N TYR A 151 8.54 14.33 -10.19
CA TYR A 151 9.19 14.98 -9.07
C TYR A 151 8.95 14.22 -7.76
N ILE A 152 9.83 14.46 -6.79
CA ILE A 152 9.71 14.00 -5.39
C ILE A 152 10.07 15.18 -4.49
N ARG A 153 9.30 15.41 -3.43
CA ARG A 153 9.65 16.35 -2.35
C ARG A 153 9.13 15.85 -1.00
N HIS A 154 9.65 16.39 0.10
CA HIS A 154 9.10 16.24 1.43
C HIS A 154 8.83 17.65 1.96
N THR A 155 7.59 17.95 2.34
CA THR A 155 7.25 19.29 2.86
C THR A 155 7.79 19.44 4.28
N LYS A 156 7.99 20.68 4.74
CA LYS A 156 8.52 20.99 6.07
C LYS A 156 7.72 22.11 6.71
#